data_AF-W9KXM0-F1
#
_entry.id   AF-W9KXM0-F1
#
_cell.length_a   1.000
_cell.length_b   1.000
_cell.length_c   1.000
_cell.angle_alpha   90.00
_cell.angle_beta   90.00
_cell.angle_gamma   90.00
#
_symmetry.space_group_name_H-M   'P 1'
#
loop_
_entity.id
_entity.type
_entity.pdbx_description
1 polymer ?
#
loop_
_entity_poly.entity_id
_entity_poly.type
_entity_poly.pdbx_seq_one_letter_code
_entity_poly.pdbx_strand_id
1 'polypeptide(L)'
;MEGHSPAQIESIAAQVHLLVLEPAGKKTPKDGLEAKFSVYHSGACGLLLGRVTSSDYEDNIVLEPAVIAIRDRTTAKIDTSIAADSARVTVALEDGEVFTKYVEHAVGSCADPLSDAKL
;
A
#
# COMPACT_ATOMS: atom_id res chain seq x y z
N MET A 1 3.41 -19.28 8.52
CA MET A 1 4.03 -18.16 7.79
C MET A 1 4.61 -17.27 8.86
N GLU A 2 5.92 -17.29 9.02
CA GLU A 2 6.60 -16.42 9.99
C GLU A 2 6.38 -14.98 9.55
N GLY A 3 5.76 -14.18 10.41
CA GLY A 3 5.53 -12.76 10.14
C GLY A 3 6.75 -11.96 10.58
N HIS A 4 7.37 -11.22 9.67
CA HIS A 4 8.41 -10.25 10.03
C HIS A 4 7.79 -9.07 10.80
N SER A 5 8.51 -8.53 11.77
CA SER A 5 8.04 -7.36 12.50
C SER A 5 8.10 -6.13 11.59
N PRO A 6 7.03 -5.31 11.50
CA PRO A 6 7.05 -4.07 10.73
C PRO A 6 8.17 -3.10 11.14
N ALA A 7 8.66 -3.21 12.38
CA ALA A 7 9.79 -2.41 12.85
C ALA A 7 11.07 -2.67 12.04
N GLN A 8 11.27 -3.90 11.54
CA GLN A 8 12.45 -4.33 10.78
C GLN A 8 12.44 -3.87 9.32
N ILE A 9 11.36 -3.24 8.85
CA ILE A 9 11.28 -2.77 7.47
C ILE A 9 12.18 -1.55 7.30
N GLU A 10 13.22 -1.65 6.49
CA GLU A 10 14.08 -0.51 6.16
C GLU A 10 13.40 0.41 5.14
N SER A 11 12.88 -0.16 4.04
CA SER A 11 12.27 0.62 2.98
C SER A 11 11.21 -0.16 2.20
N ILE A 12 10.27 0.58 1.62
CA ILE A 12 9.21 0.05 0.75
C ILE A 12 9.22 0.83 -0.56
N ALA A 13 9.30 0.12 -1.68
CA ALA A 13 9.25 0.68 -3.02
C ALA A 13 8.07 0.09 -3.79
N ALA A 14 7.10 0.94 -4.13
CA ALA A 14 6.01 0.63 -5.02
C ALA A 14 6.30 1.15 -6.44
N GLN A 15 6.08 0.31 -7.44
CA GLN A 15 6.02 0.68 -8.85
C GLN A 15 4.58 0.53 -9.30
N VAL A 16 4.01 1.61 -9.82
CA VAL A 16 2.59 1.70 -10.16
C VAL A 16 2.42 2.47 -11.47
N HIS A 17 1.27 2.28 -12.11
CA HIS A 17 0.89 3.11 -13.25
C HIS A 17 0.59 4.56 -12.82
N LEU A 18 0.70 5.52 -13.75
CA LEU A 18 0.45 6.95 -13.50
C LEU A 18 -0.91 7.23 -12.84
N LEU A 19 -1.95 6.54 -13.31
CA LEU A 19 -3.34 6.69 -12.84
C LEU A 19 -3.53 6.36 -11.35
N VAL A 20 -2.53 5.76 -10.69
CA VAL A 20 -2.56 5.53 -9.25
C VAL A 20 -2.14 6.79 -8.48
N LEU A 21 -1.08 7.47 -8.94
CA LEU A 21 -0.53 8.63 -8.24
C LEU A 21 -1.26 9.93 -8.55
N GLU A 22 -1.93 10.04 -9.70
CA GLU A 22 -2.76 11.20 -10.04
C GLU A 22 -3.88 11.45 -9.01
N PRO A 23 -4.74 10.47 -8.67
CA PRO A 23 -5.79 10.64 -7.66
C PRO A 23 -5.32 10.30 -6.24
N ALA A 24 -4.40 9.34 -6.06
CA ALA A 24 -4.07 8.77 -4.75
C ALA A 24 -2.61 9.00 -4.31
N GLY A 25 -1.98 10.08 -4.80
CA GLY A 25 -0.60 10.44 -4.51
C GLY A 25 -0.34 11.17 -3.19
N LYS A 26 -1.34 11.37 -2.31
CA LYS A 26 -1.15 12.13 -1.06
C LYS A 26 -0.20 11.38 -0.12
N LYS A 27 1.01 11.92 0.10
CA LYS A 27 2.03 11.27 0.94
C LYS A 27 1.74 11.38 2.44
N THR A 28 1.33 12.56 2.89
CA THR A 28 1.12 12.89 4.30
C THR A 28 -0.33 13.32 4.57
N PRO A 29 -1.31 12.41 4.43
CA PRO A 29 -2.69 12.74 4.75
C PRO A 29 -2.83 13.04 6.24
N LYS A 30 -3.63 14.06 6.56
CA LYS A 30 -3.79 14.59 7.93
C LYS A 30 -5.03 14.06 8.64
N ASP A 31 -5.95 13.48 7.88
CA ASP A 31 -7.23 12.95 8.33
C ASP A 31 -7.66 11.77 7.45
N GLY A 32 -8.76 11.15 7.83
CA GLY A 32 -9.36 10.01 7.17
C GLY A 32 -9.83 10.28 5.75
N LEU A 33 -10.26 11.51 5.46
CA LEU A 33 -10.70 11.86 4.11
C LEU A 33 -9.50 11.90 3.16
N GLU A 34 -8.44 12.59 3.55
CA GLU A 34 -7.21 12.65 2.76
C GLU A 34 -6.56 11.26 2.60
N ALA A 35 -6.67 10.40 3.62
CA ALA A 35 -6.08 9.07 3.60
C ALA A 35 -6.67 8.16 2.50
N LYS A 36 -7.93 8.36 2.12
CA LYS A 36 -8.55 7.64 0.98
C LYS A 36 -7.88 7.95 -0.36
N PHE A 37 -7.18 9.08 -0.44
CA PHE A 37 -6.40 9.52 -1.60
C PHE A 37 -4.90 9.31 -1.37
N SER A 38 -4.53 8.32 -0.57
CA SER A 38 -3.14 7.96 -0.26
C SER A 38 -2.90 6.47 -0.46
N VAL A 39 -2.18 6.12 -1.53
CA VAL A 39 -1.66 4.76 -1.70
C VAL A 39 -0.62 4.39 -0.65
N TYR A 40 0.09 5.39 -0.13
CA TYR A 40 1.06 5.21 0.94
C TYR A 40 0.37 4.76 2.24
N HIS A 41 -0.75 5.41 2.60
CA HIS A 41 -1.55 5.01 3.76
C HIS A 41 -2.12 3.61 3.60
N SER A 42 -2.73 3.34 2.44
CA SER A 42 -3.35 2.04 2.15
C SER A 42 -2.30 0.90 2.19
N GLY A 43 -1.12 1.13 1.61
CA GLY A 43 0.00 0.19 1.68
C GLY A 43 0.53 -0.02 3.10
N ALA A 44 0.64 1.05 3.88
CA ALA A 44 1.10 0.98 5.27
C ALA A 44 0.14 0.16 6.15
N CYS A 45 -1.17 0.41 6.06
CA CYS A 45 -2.18 -0.37 6.76
C CYS A 45 -2.15 -1.84 6.34
N GLY A 46 -2.03 -2.12 5.04
CA GLY A 46 -1.95 -3.49 4.54
C GLY A 46 -0.74 -4.27 5.08
N LEU A 47 0.42 -3.63 5.17
CA LEU A 47 1.63 -4.23 5.74
C LEU A 47 1.54 -4.43 7.25
N LEU A 48 0.96 -3.48 7.99
CA LEU A 48 0.87 -3.53 9.46
C LEU A 48 -0.24 -4.46 9.96
N LEU A 49 -1.40 -4.44 9.30
CA LEU A 49 -2.63 -5.05 9.79
C LEU A 49 -3.00 -6.33 9.04
N GLY A 50 -2.30 -6.62 7.92
CA GLY A 50 -2.62 -7.73 7.02
C GLY A 50 -3.96 -7.58 6.28
N ARG A 51 -4.62 -6.42 6.42
CA ARG A 51 -5.91 -6.07 5.82
C ARG A 51 -6.05 -4.56 5.71
N VAL A 52 -6.99 -4.13 4.87
CA VAL A 52 -7.42 -2.73 4.80
C VAL A 52 -8.95 -2.71 4.72
N THR A 53 -9.57 -1.94 5.60
CA THR A 53 -11.02 -1.77 5.77
C THR A 53 -11.36 -0.29 5.93
N SER A 54 -12.64 0.06 5.93
CA SER A 54 -13.07 1.46 6.10
C SER A 54 -12.59 2.10 7.41
N SER A 55 -12.52 1.31 8.50
CA SER A 55 -12.07 1.81 9.80
C SER A 55 -10.57 2.12 9.84
N ASP A 56 -9.78 1.57 8.91
CA ASP A 56 -8.35 1.87 8.81
C ASP A 56 -8.09 3.28 8.21
N TYR A 57 -9.15 3.97 7.80
CA TYR A 57 -9.14 5.38 7.37
C TYR A 57 -9.76 6.31 8.43
N GLU A 58 -9.93 5.89 9.68
CA GLU A 58 -10.32 6.80 10.76
C GLU A 58 -9.14 7.68 11.19
N ASP A 59 -9.40 8.93 11.61
CA ASP A 59 -8.36 9.93 11.90
C ASP A 59 -7.32 9.45 12.91
N ASN A 60 -7.75 8.70 13.93
CA ASN A 60 -6.85 8.10 14.91
C ASN A 60 -5.88 7.09 14.29
N ILE A 61 -6.32 6.28 13.32
CA ILE A 61 -5.47 5.34 12.59
C ILE A 61 -4.54 6.08 11.63
N VAL A 62 -5.03 7.12 10.96
CA VAL A 62 -4.21 7.98 10.09
C VAL A 62 -3.09 8.67 10.86
N LEU A 63 -3.31 9.01 12.13
CA LEU A 63 -2.32 9.67 12.98
C LEU A 63 -1.51 8.71 13.86
N GLU A 64 -1.75 7.39 13.75
CA GLU A 64 -1.03 6.39 14.54
C GLU A 64 0.46 6.36 14.17
N PRO A 65 1.40 6.51 15.13
CA PRO A 65 2.83 6.57 14.85
C PRO A 65 3.39 5.40 14.04
N ALA A 66 2.90 4.18 14.26
CA ALA A 66 3.34 3.01 13.50
C ALA A 66 2.95 3.11 12.02
N VAL A 67 1.75 3.61 11.72
CA VAL A 67 1.26 3.81 10.35
C VAL A 67 2.02 4.93 9.65
N ILE A 68 2.30 6.03 10.37
CA ILE A 68 3.17 7.12 9.89
C ILE A 68 4.56 6.58 9.54
N ALA A 69 5.19 5.81 10.44
CA ALA A 69 6.54 5.30 10.23
C ALA A 69 6.65 4.43 8.97
N ILE A 70 5.67 3.55 8.71
CA ILE A 70 5.66 2.74 7.48
C ILE A 70 5.39 3.60 6.24
N ARG A 71 4.49 4.58 6.31
CA ARG A 71 4.27 5.53 5.20
C ARG A 71 5.56 6.28 4.84
N ASP A 72 6.29 6.77 5.83
CA ASP A 72 7.51 7.55 5.62
C ASP A 72 8.62 6.72 4.97
N ARG A 73 8.64 5.40 5.22
CA ARG A 73 9.52 4.43 4.56
C ARG A 73 9.05 4.02 3.16
N THR A 74 7.83 4.43 2.76
CA THR A 74 7.21 4.04 1.50
C THR A 74 7.43 5.08 0.41
N THR A 75 7.94 4.62 -0.73
CA THR A 75 8.04 5.40 -1.96
C THR A 75 7.19 4.77 -3.05
N ALA A 76 6.60 5.59 -3.91
CA ALA A 76 5.90 5.13 -5.10
C ALA A 76 6.47 5.83 -6.34
N LYS A 77 6.77 5.06 -7.37
CA LYS A 77 7.30 5.53 -8.65
C LYS A 77 6.38 5.09 -9.78
N ILE A 78 6.22 5.97 -10.76
CA ILE A 78 5.50 5.68 -11.98
C ILE A 78 6.35 4.75 -12.84
N ASP A 79 5.74 3.66 -13.31
CA ASP A 79 6.31 2.75 -14.29
C ASP A 79 5.30 2.58 -15.43
N THR A 80 5.66 3.06 -16.61
CA THR A 80 4.78 3.02 -17.81
C THR A 80 4.68 1.63 -18.44
N SER A 81 5.48 0.66 -17.97
CA SER A 81 5.37 -0.74 -18.38
C SER A 81 4.36 -1.55 -17.56
N ILE A 82 3.91 -1.01 -16.42
CA ILE A 82 2.93 -1.64 -15.52
C ILE A 82 1.53 -1.20 -15.95
N ALA A 83 0.58 -2.15 -16.03
CA ALA A 83 -0.80 -1.85 -16.39
C ALA A 83 -1.50 -1.04 -15.29
N ALA A 84 -2.60 -0.36 -15.65
CA ALA A 84 -3.31 0.54 -14.75
C ALA A 84 -3.85 -0.12 -13.47
N ASP A 85 -4.12 -1.43 -13.54
CA ASP A 85 -4.65 -2.27 -12.46
C ASP A 85 -3.59 -3.20 -11.84
N SER A 86 -2.31 -3.01 -12.17
CA SER A 86 -1.19 -3.77 -11.64
C SER A 86 -0.36 -2.96 -10.64
N ALA A 87 0.38 -3.65 -9.78
CA ALA A 87 1.39 -3.02 -8.91
C ALA A 87 2.53 -3.97 -8.59
N ARG A 88 3.75 -3.42 -8.46
CA ARG A 88 4.89 -4.14 -7.86
C ARG A 88 5.28 -3.47 -6.55
N VAL A 89 5.40 -4.24 -5.49
CA VAL A 89 5.87 -3.76 -4.18
C VAL A 89 7.11 -4.54 -3.80
N THR A 90 8.17 -3.83 -3.42
CA THR A 90 9.40 -4.40 -2.87
C THR A 90 9.61 -3.87 -1.45
N VAL A 91 9.88 -4.76 -0.51
CA VAL A 91 10.15 -4.46 0.88
C VAL A 91 11.56 -4.94 1.18
N ALA A 92 12.42 -4.04 1.66
CA ALA A 92 13.74 -4.38 2.18
C ALA A 92 13.71 -4.33 3.72
N LEU A 93 14.29 -5.33 4.35
CA LEU A 93 14.47 -5.41 5.80
C LEU A 93 15.87 -4.93 6.20
N GLU A 94 16.02 -4.52 7.47
CA GLU A 94 17.29 -4.04 8.03
C GLU A 94 18.41 -5.09 8.03
N ASP A 95 18.08 -6.38 7.96
CA ASP A 95 19.05 -7.49 7.82
C ASP A 95 19.51 -7.74 6.38
N GLY A 96 18.97 -6.97 5.42
CA GLY A 96 19.27 -7.07 4.00
C GLY A 96 18.37 -8.03 3.22
N GLU A 97 17.40 -8.70 3.87
CA GLU A 97 16.40 -9.50 3.15
C GLU A 97 15.47 -8.61 2.32
N VAL A 98 15.13 -9.08 1.12
CA VAL A 98 14.28 -8.34 0.18
C VAL A 98 13.15 -9.22 -0.32
N PHE A 99 11.93 -8.71 -0.19
CA PHE A 99 10.72 -9.36 -0.66
C PHE A 99 10.08 -8.54 -1.77
N THR A 100 9.75 -9.18 -2.89
CA THR A 100 9.02 -8.53 -3.98
C THR A 100 7.72 -9.27 -4.26
N LYS A 101 6.63 -8.51 -4.36
CA LYS A 101 5.33 -9.00 -4.81
C LYS A 101 4.90 -8.23 -6.04
N TYR A 102 4.45 -8.96 -7.05
CA TYR A 102 3.73 -8.39 -8.19
C TYR A 102 2.27 -8.83 -8.14
N VAL A 103 1.38 -7.87 -8.33
CA VAL A 103 -0.05 -8.08 -8.56
C VAL A 103 -0.29 -7.72 -10.02
N GLU A 104 -0.66 -8.72 -10.81
CA GLU A 104 -0.90 -8.55 -12.25
C GLU A 104 -2.23 -7.87 -12.50
N HIS A 105 -3.29 -8.29 -11.80
CA HIS A 105 -4.60 -7.65 -11.89
C HIS A 105 -5.17 -7.46 -10.49
N ALA A 106 -5.67 -6.25 -10.21
CA ALA A 106 -6.35 -5.96 -8.97
C ALA A 106 -7.68 -6.74 -8.89
N VAL A 107 -8.03 -7.19 -7.69
CA VAL A 107 -9.35 -7.77 -7.42
C VAL A 107 -10.43 -6.72 -7.73
N GLY A 108 -11.47 -7.13 -8.46
CA GLY A 108 -12.53 -6.26 -8.97
C GLY A 108 -12.25 -5.69 -10.37
N SER A 109 -11.09 -5.97 -10.97
CA SER A 109 -10.81 -5.62 -12.37
C SER A 109 -11.61 -6.51 -13.34
N CYS A 110 -11.58 -6.17 -14.63
CA CYS A 110 -12.16 -7.02 -15.67
C CYS A 110 -11.48 -8.39 -15.76
N ALA A 111 -10.19 -8.48 -15.42
CA ALA A 111 -9.40 -9.71 -15.50
C ALA A 111 -9.44 -10.55 -14.21
N ASP A 112 -9.69 -9.92 -13.05
CA ASP A 112 -9.93 -10.59 -11.77
C ASP A 112 -11.21 -10.04 -11.10
N PRO A 113 -12.41 -10.39 -11.60
CA PRO A 113 -13.66 -9.83 -11.13
C PRO A 113 -13.96 -10.24 -9.68
N LEU A 114 -14.63 -9.35 -8.94
CA LEU A 114 -15.06 -9.64 -7.58
C LEU A 114 -16.15 -10.73 -7.60
N SER A 115 -15.89 -11.84 -6.93
CA SER A 115 -16.86 -12.93 -6.77
C SER A 115 -17.99 -12.55 -5.81
N ASP A 116 -19.19 -13.09 -6.01
CA ASP A 116 -20.34 -12.87 -5.11
C ASP A 116 -20.06 -13.19 -3.63
N ALA A 117 -19.19 -14.17 -3.35
CA ALA A 117 -18.79 -14.52 -1.99
C ALA A 117 -17.92 -13.45 -1.28
N LYS A 118 -17.46 -12.44 -2.02
CA LYS A 118 -16.61 -11.33 -1.56
C LYS A 118 -17.32 -9.96 -1.66
N LEU A 119 -18.61 -9.94 -2.03
CA LEU A 119 -19.46 -8.75 -2.03
C LEU A 119 -19.95 -8.39 -0.61
#